data_AF-A0A1V1NYK6-F1
#
_entry.id   AF-A0A1V1NYK6-F1
#
_cell.length_a   1.000
_cell.length_b   1.000
_cell.length_c   1.000
_cell.angle_alpha   90.00
_cell.angle_beta   90.00
_cell.angle_gamma   90.00
#
_symmetry.space_group_name_H-M   'P 1'
#
loop_
_entity.id
_entity.type
_entity.pdbx_description
1 polymer ?
#
loop_
_entity_poly.entity_id
_entity_poly.type
_entity_poly.pdbx_seq_one_letter_code
_entity_poly.pdbx_strand_id
1 'polypeptide(L)'
;MKISIDSNQFIFGIGGIDPASELLMSLLPALEVKLPRLVIKEVNRNLTETQRKLLFKLFNKCSKLTIIDNPVPIDIVQKYIKLGLPEKADAFISGKSQLGTWGPTKKIQFNIVEKNPPIQNEYHMSIIAAEYFVDNDPGQGNGIPINAHDGNFDSKIENFAIDDIAVNQLSLGTHTLFVRGKNQLGIWGPTKQYPFQRIEKNPPIQETYHMTITDAEYFIDTDPGEGNGMPVLATDSSFDDKIEPFSLSGIAVNHLIPGNHTLFVRGKDNFGRWGKPKAFQFHIDPVAGSADDYYIIAAEYFIDTDPGKGKGIPVKASDGSMDSIYEQFSMDAIDISYLSPGNHRLYVRGKRNDGVWGAIYAKTFYVPEGPLPMPVIIVPAFSHQQAFLKLVTARKTTKHDSVN
;
A
#
# COMPACT_ATOMS: atom_id res chain seq x y z
N MET A 1 10.39 -9.65 42.24
CA MET A 1 9.14 -9.05 41.71
C MET A 1 8.48 -10.08 40.80
N LYS A 2 7.18 -10.37 40.99
CA LYS A 2 6.46 -11.40 40.22
C LYS A 2 5.72 -10.75 39.05
N ILE A 3 6.24 -10.91 37.85
CA ILE A 3 5.69 -10.25 36.65
C ILE A 3 4.95 -11.25 35.76
N SER A 4 3.95 -10.76 35.04
CA SER A 4 3.31 -11.46 33.92
C SER A 4 3.61 -10.65 32.68
N ILE A 5 3.96 -11.32 31.59
CA ILE A 5 4.37 -10.67 30.34
C ILE A 5 3.36 -11.05 29.27
N ASP A 6 2.97 -10.07 28.47
CA ASP A 6 2.02 -10.21 27.38
C ASP A 6 2.59 -10.99 26.18
N SER A 7 1.73 -11.58 25.35
CA SER A 7 2.12 -12.36 24.15
C SER A 7 2.94 -11.52 23.17
N ASN A 8 2.53 -10.27 22.93
CA ASN A 8 3.20 -9.36 22.01
C ASN A 8 4.66 -9.12 22.39
N GLN A 9 4.95 -8.99 23.69
CA GLN A 9 6.32 -8.78 24.17
C GLN A 9 7.23 -9.99 23.86
N PHE A 10 6.70 -11.21 23.93
CA PHE A 10 7.46 -12.39 23.50
C PHE A 10 7.58 -12.48 21.98
N ILE A 11 6.50 -12.17 21.24
CA ILE A 11 6.49 -12.24 19.77
C ILE A 11 7.48 -11.24 19.19
N PHE A 12 7.45 -9.99 19.64
CA PHE A 12 8.34 -8.95 19.15
C PHE A 12 9.78 -9.14 19.66
N GLY A 13 9.95 -9.56 20.91
CA GLY A 13 11.27 -9.76 21.51
C GLY A 13 12.01 -10.98 20.95
N ILE A 14 11.33 -12.11 20.70
CA ILE A 14 11.96 -13.25 20.02
C ILE A 14 12.02 -13.03 18.50
N GLY A 15 11.10 -12.22 17.97
CA GLY A 15 11.04 -11.86 16.56
C GLY A 15 12.12 -10.89 16.11
N GLY A 16 12.75 -10.16 17.03
CA GLY A 16 13.72 -9.10 16.71
C GLY A 16 13.06 -7.84 16.14
N ILE A 17 11.80 -7.58 16.54
CA ILE A 17 10.95 -6.52 15.97
C ILE A 17 10.94 -5.27 16.85
N ASP A 18 10.97 -5.45 18.17
CA ASP A 18 10.92 -4.36 19.15
C ASP A 18 12.10 -4.43 20.13
N PRO A 19 13.00 -3.44 20.13
CA PRO A 19 14.18 -3.42 21.00
C PRO A 19 13.86 -3.47 22.50
N ALA A 20 12.74 -2.91 22.93
CA ALA A 20 12.33 -2.96 24.33
C ALA A 20 11.91 -4.38 24.74
N SER A 21 11.17 -5.05 23.88
CA SER A 21 10.79 -6.46 24.03
C SER A 21 12.01 -7.39 23.97
N GLU A 22 12.99 -7.12 23.10
CA GLU A 22 14.27 -7.86 23.05
C GLU A 22 15.06 -7.72 24.35
N LEU A 23 15.17 -6.49 24.87
CA LEU A 23 15.79 -6.23 26.16
C LEU A 23 15.06 -6.99 27.27
N LEU A 24 13.72 -6.97 27.28
CA LEU A 24 12.92 -7.74 28.22
C LEU A 24 13.19 -9.26 28.13
N MET A 25 13.35 -9.80 26.92
CA MET A 25 13.71 -11.22 26.73
C MET A 25 15.11 -11.53 27.27
N SER A 26 16.08 -10.62 27.11
CA SER A 26 17.43 -10.79 27.64
C SER A 26 17.46 -10.81 29.18
N LEU A 27 16.57 -10.07 29.82
CA LEU A 27 16.45 -9.98 31.28
C LEU A 27 15.63 -11.13 31.87
N LEU A 28 14.85 -11.84 31.05
CA LEU A 28 13.92 -12.89 31.48
C LEU A 28 14.54 -13.95 32.42
N PRO A 29 15.79 -14.43 32.24
CA PRO A 29 16.40 -15.42 33.13
C PRO A 29 16.56 -14.95 34.58
N ALA A 30 16.66 -13.63 34.81
CA ALA A 30 16.81 -13.05 36.14
C ALA A 30 15.45 -12.77 36.83
N LEU A 31 14.35 -12.84 36.09
CA LEU A 31 13.02 -12.44 36.56
C LEU A 31 12.23 -13.64 37.10
N GLU A 32 11.36 -13.36 38.09
CA GLU A 32 10.35 -14.33 38.52
C GLU A 32 9.08 -14.09 37.70
N VAL A 33 8.85 -14.96 36.72
CA VAL A 33 7.80 -14.78 35.71
C VAL A 33 6.75 -15.87 35.86
N LYS A 34 5.49 -15.46 35.87
CA LYS A 34 4.37 -16.40 35.81
C LYS A 34 3.52 -16.11 34.57
N LEU A 35 3.38 -17.11 33.70
CA LEU A 35 2.73 -16.97 32.40
C LEU A 35 1.47 -17.83 32.31
N PRO A 36 0.32 -17.27 31.91
CA PRO A 36 -0.84 -18.08 31.53
C PRO A 36 -0.51 -18.99 30.34
N ARG A 37 -1.04 -20.21 30.33
CA ARG A 37 -0.84 -21.16 29.22
C ARG A 37 -1.35 -20.61 27.88
N LEU A 38 -2.38 -19.77 27.90
CA LEU A 38 -2.94 -19.15 26.69
C LEU A 38 -1.93 -18.22 26.00
N VAL A 39 -1.18 -17.42 26.78
CA VAL A 39 -0.11 -16.55 26.26
C VAL A 39 0.93 -17.40 25.52
N ILE A 40 1.35 -18.53 26.09
CA ILE A 40 2.34 -19.41 25.45
C ILE A 40 1.78 -20.07 24.17
N LYS A 41 0.49 -20.42 24.14
CA LYS A 41 -0.15 -20.94 22.91
C LYS A 41 -0.15 -19.90 21.80
N GLU A 42 -0.48 -18.66 22.15
CA GLU A 42 -0.53 -17.55 21.21
C GLU A 42 0.85 -17.19 20.66
N VAL A 43 1.86 -17.10 21.53
CA VAL A 43 3.26 -16.87 21.12
C VAL A 43 3.73 -17.99 20.18
N ASN A 44 3.47 -19.26 20.52
CA ASN A 44 3.88 -20.38 19.65
C ASN A 44 3.17 -20.38 18.29
N ARG A 45 1.92 -19.91 18.21
CA ARG A 45 1.18 -19.80 16.94
C ARG A 45 1.77 -18.72 16.03
N ASN A 46 2.32 -17.66 16.60
CA ASN A 46 2.82 -16.50 15.86
C ASN A 46 4.32 -16.53 15.57
N LEU A 47 5.10 -17.42 16.20
CA LEU A 47 6.54 -17.57 15.93
C LEU A 47 6.84 -18.66 14.89
N THR A 48 7.90 -18.47 14.10
CA THR A 48 8.47 -19.49 13.20
C THR A 48 9.10 -20.65 13.98
N GLU A 49 9.44 -21.77 13.31
CA GLU A 49 10.07 -22.90 13.99
C GLU A 49 11.41 -22.56 14.64
N THR A 50 12.24 -21.76 13.96
CA THR A 50 13.54 -21.29 14.49
C THR A 50 13.35 -20.40 15.71
N GLN A 51 12.39 -19.47 15.66
CA GLN A 51 12.06 -18.59 16.78
C GLN A 51 11.48 -19.37 17.97
N ARG A 52 10.63 -20.38 17.74
CA ARG A 52 10.15 -21.27 18.81
C ARG A 52 11.31 -22.00 19.49
N LYS A 53 12.30 -22.49 18.74
CA LYS A 53 13.51 -23.11 19.31
C LYS A 53 14.29 -22.11 20.18
N LEU A 54 14.42 -20.86 19.76
CA LEU A 54 15.04 -19.80 20.57
C LEU A 54 14.26 -19.50 21.84
N LEU A 55 12.93 -19.38 21.75
CA LEU A 55 12.05 -19.19 22.90
C LEU A 55 12.21 -20.33 23.92
N PHE A 56 12.20 -21.58 23.48
CA PHE A 56 12.41 -22.72 24.38
C PHE A 56 13.81 -22.72 24.99
N LYS A 57 14.87 -22.38 24.23
CA LYS A 57 16.22 -22.20 24.79
C LYS A 57 16.26 -21.10 25.86
N LEU A 58 15.54 -19.99 25.66
CA LEU A 58 15.43 -18.93 26.66
C LEU A 58 14.69 -19.42 27.91
N PHE A 59 13.57 -20.12 27.75
CA PHE A 59 12.80 -20.66 28.88
C PHE A 59 13.60 -21.67 29.70
N ASN A 60 14.47 -22.46 29.07
CA ASN A 60 15.41 -23.35 29.77
C ASN A 60 16.37 -22.59 30.71
N LYS A 61 16.74 -21.36 30.36
CA LYS A 61 17.60 -20.50 31.19
C LYS A 61 16.81 -19.84 32.33
N CYS A 62 15.48 -19.83 32.29
CA CYS A 62 14.63 -19.15 33.25
C CYS A 62 14.27 -20.04 34.44
N SER A 63 15.13 -20.09 35.46
CA SER A 63 14.97 -20.92 36.66
C SER A 63 13.71 -20.62 37.49
N LYS A 64 13.13 -19.42 37.33
CA LYS A 64 11.97 -18.90 38.07
C LYS A 64 10.75 -18.65 37.18
N LEU A 65 10.69 -19.25 35.99
CA LEU A 65 9.51 -19.20 35.11
C LEU A 65 8.50 -20.28 35.49
N THR A 66 7.24 -19.90 35.59
CA THR A 66 6.15 -20.80 35.95
C THR A 66 4.94 -20.64 35.04
N ILE A 67 4.32 -21.75 34.61
CA ILE A 67 3.15 -21.73 33.74
C ILE A 67 1.89 -21.94 34.57
N ILE A 68 0.88 -21.12 34.33
CA ILE A 68 -0.43 -21.17 34.98
C ILE A 68 -1.44 -21.74 34.00
N ASP A 69 -2.08 -22.84 34.41
CA ASP A 69 -3.00 -23.62 33.57
C ASP A 69 -4.41 -23.63 34.17
N ASN A 70 -4.90 -22.47 34.58
CA ASN A 70 -6.25 -22.30 35.13
C ASN A 70 -7.19 -21.63 34.11
N PRO A 71 -8.50 -21.92 34.14
CA PRO A 71 -9.49 -21.23 33.32
C PRO A 71 -9.65 -19.76 33.76
N VAL A 72 -10.00 -18.88 32.80
CA VAL A 72 -10.22 -17.46 33.06
C VAL A 72 -11.50 -17.31 33.88
N PRO A 73 -11.53 -16.51 34.96
CA PRO A 73 -12.78 -16.21 35.65
C PRO A 73 -13.84 -15.64 34.68
N ILE A 74 -15.04 -16.23 34.70
CA ILE A 74 -16.10 -15.98 33.71
C ILE A 74 -16.60 -14.53 33.74
N ASP A 75 -16.58 -13.90 34.91
CA ASP A 75 -16.95 -12.52 35.18
C ASP A 75 -16.01 -11.52 34.47
N ILE A 76 -14.72 -11.83 34.43
CA ILE A 76 -13.73 -10.99 33.76
C ILE A 76 -13.85 -11.11 32.24
N VAL A 77 -14.10 -12.32 31.74
CA VAL A 77 -14.40 -12.55 30.31
C VAL A 77 -15.64 -11.76 29.87
N GLN A 78 -16.70 -11.75 30.69
CA GLN A 78 -17.92 -10.98 30.40
C GLN A 78 -17.69 -9.47 30.40
N LYS A 79 -16.86 -8.95 31.32
CA LYS A 79 -16.47 -7.52 31.34
C LYS A 79 -15.72 -7.12 30.07
N TYR A 80 -14.82 -7.97 29.58
CA TYR A 80 -14.04 -7.74 28.36
C TYR A 80 -14.92 -7.75 27.09
N ILE A 81 -15.85 -8.69 27.01
CA ILE A 81 -16.84 -8.75 25.92
C ILE A 81 -17.68 -7.47 25.89
N LYS A 82 -18.11 -6.94 27.05
CA LYS A 82 -18.86 -5.68 27.13
C LYS A 82 -18.07 -4.46 26.69
N LEU A 83 -16.73 -4.50 26.77
CA LEU A 83 -15.85 -3.45 26.28
C LEU A 83 -15.51 -3.61 24.79
N GLY A 84 -16.12 -4.57 24.09
CA GLY A 84 -15.90 -4.81 22.67
C GLY A 84 -14.56 -5.46 22.33
N LEU A 85 -13.84 -6.01 23.32
CA LEU A 85 -12.54 -6.64 23.12
C LEU A 85 -12.71 -8.14 22.78
N PRO A 86 -12.21 -8.61 21.63
CA PRO A 86 -12.52 -9.95 21.10
C PRO A 86 -11.69 -11.09 21.71
N GLU A 87 -10.55 -10.80 22.37
CA GLU A 87 -9.57 -11.83 22.72
C GLU A 87 -9.60 -12.22 24.21
N LYS A 88 -9.88 -13.51 24.46
CA LYS A 88 -9.93 -14.10 25.83
C LYS A 88 -8.58 -14.09 26.56
N ALA A 89 -7.46 -13.90 25.85
CA ALA A 89 -6.12 -13.86 26.41
C ALA A 89 -5.86 -12.56 27.20
N ASP A 90 -6.33 -11.42 26.67
CA ASP A 90 -6.23 -10.10 27.31
C ASP A 90 -7.02 -10.01 28.61
N ALA A 91 -8.16 -10.72 28.67
CA ALA A 91 -8.98 -10.84 29.88
C ALA A 91 -8.22 -11.56 31.03
N PHE A 92 -7.26 -12.44 30.71
CA PHE A 92 -6.47 -13.16 31.71
C PHE A 92 -5.37 -12.29 32.31
N ILE A 93 -4.73 -11.46 31.47
CA ILE A 93 -3.63 -10.58 31.87
C ILE A 93 -4.14 -9.47 32.79
N SER A 94 -5.31 -8.91 32.47
CA SER A 94 -5.95 -7.83 33.24
C SER A 94 -6.68 -8.29 34.50
N GLY A 95 -7.25 -9.50 34.50
CA GLY A 95 -8.05 -9.99 35.62
C GLY A 95 -7.28 -10.21 36.92
N LYS A 96 -5.96 -10.22 36.83
CA LYS A 96 -5.05 -10.41 37.96
C LYS A 96 -4.85 -9.14 38.80
N SER A 97 -5.13 -7.95 38.29
CA SER A 97 -4.83 -6.72 39.04
C SER A 97 -5.75 -6.50 40.25
N GLN A 98 -6.93 -7.14 40.29
CA GLN A 98 -7.93 -6.84 41.32
C GLN A 98 -8.07 -7.87 42.47
N LEU A 99 -7.55 -9.11 42.35
CA LEU A 99 -7.82 -10.18 43.35
C LEU A 99 -6.59 -10.89 43.95
N GLY A 100 -5.37 -10.48 43.62
CA GLY A 100 -4.17 -10.71 44.45
C GLY A 100 -3.67 -12.14 44.68
N THR A 101 -4.33 -13.20 44.19
CA THR A 101 -3.88 -14.59 44.41
C THR A 101 -3.73 -15.38 43.11
N TRP A 102 -2.59 -16.05 42.99
CA TRP A 102 -2.27 -16.93 41.87
C TRP A 102 -2.78 -18.33 42.17
N GLY A 103 -3.48 -18.97 41.23
CA GLY A 103 -3.89 -20.37 41.40
C GLY A 103 -2.72 -21.37 41.25
N PRO A 104 -3.00 -22.69 41.32
CA PRO A 104 -1.96 -23.72 41.36
C PRO A 104 -1.03 -23.66 40.16
N THR A 105 0.27 -23.70 40.44
CA THR A 105 1.33 -23.58 39.44
C THR A 105 1.95 -24.94 39.12
N LYS A 106 2.15 -25.24 37.84
CA LYS A 106 2.94 -26.41 37.43
C LYS A 106 4.31 -25.96 36.96
N LYS A 107 5.37 -26.46 37.62
CA LYS A 107 6.74 -26.24 37.16
C LYS A 107 6.99 -27.19 35.99
N ILE A 108 7.17 -26.65 34.79
CA ILE A 108 7.52 -27.43 33.60
C ILE A 108 9.02 -27.20 33.38
N GLN A 109 9.81 -28.26 33.58
CA GLN A 109 11.21 -28.26 33.18
C GLN A 109 11.28 -28.70 31.72
N PHE A 110 11.91 -27.87 30.90
CA PHE A 110 12.33 -28.27 29.57
C PHE A 110 13.71 -28.91 29.75
N ASN A 111 13.94 -30.09 29.17
CA ASN A 111 15.27 -30.71 29.16
C ASN A 111 15.76 -30.70 27.72
N ILE A 112 16.88 -30.02 27.48
CA ILE A 112 17.62 -30.11 26.22
C ILE A 112 18.64 -31.23 26.37
N VAL A 113 18.65 -32.17 25.42
CA VAL A 113 19.78 -33.10 25.21
C VAL A 113 20.63 -32.49 24.10
N GLU A 114 21.67 -31.73 24.47
CA GLU A 114 22.62 -31.15 23.52
C GLU A 114 23.72 -32.18 23.21
N LYS A 115 23.79 -32.64 21.95
CA LYS A 115 24.97 -33.35 21.45
C LYS A 115 26.07 -32.30 21.22
N ASN A 116 27.00 -32.26 22.18
CA ASN A 116 28.20 -31.42 22.30
C ASN A 116 27.94 -29.96 22.74
N PRO A 117 28.48 -29.53 23.90
CA PRO A 117 28.35 -28.15 24.36
C PRO A 117 29.27 -27.21 23.57
N PRO A 118 28.83 -25.98 23.24
CA PRO A 118 29.71 -24.94 22.73
C PRO A 118 30.58 -24.38 23.86
N ILE A 119 31.88 -24.26 23.58
CA ILE A 119 32.88 -23.65 24.45
C ILE A 119 32.52 -22.17 24.64
N GLN A 120 32.31 -21.72 25.88
CA GLN A 120 32.14 -20.31 26.21
C GLN A 120 33.50 -19.61 26.23
N ASN A 121 33.85 -18.89 25.16
CA ASN A 121 34.87 -17.84 25.24
C ASN A 121 34.18 -16.56 25.72
N GLU A 122 34.45 -16.13 26.95
CA GLU A 122 34.17 -14.76 27.40
C GLU A 122 35.19 -13.81 26.76
N TYR A 123 34.86 -13.21 25.62
CA TYR A 123 35.67 -12.13 25.07
C TYR A 123 35.42 -10.85 25.87
N HIS A 124 36.42 -10.42 26.64
CA HIS A 124 36.47 -9.12 27.28
C HIS A 124 37.03 -8.07 26.32
N MET A 125 36.28 -7.70 25.28
CA MET A 125 36.72 -6.65 24.35
C MET A 125 36.25 -5.28 24.84
N SER A 126 37.18 -4.35 25.01
CA SER A 126 36.84 -2.95 25.24
C SER A 126 36.52 -2.23 23.92
N ILE A 127 35.80 -1.12 24.05
CA ILE A 127 35.65 -0.13 22.99
C ILE A 127 36.94 0.69 22.95
N ILE A 128 37.42 1.03 21.75
CA ILE A 128 38.63 1.85 21.55
C ILE A 128 38.37 3.16 20.81
N ALA A 129 37.19 3.28 20.18
CA ALA A 129 36.74 4.49 19.50
C ALA A 129 35.22 4.44 19.35
N ALA A 130 34.58 5.60 19.21
CA ALA A 130 33.17 5.69 18.85
C ALA A 130 32.94 6.86 17.88
N GLU A 131 31.89 6.76 17.07
CA GLU A 131 31.49 7.80 16.13
C GLU A 131 29.96 7.96 16.11
N TYR A 132 29.51 9.15 15.73
CA TYR A 132 28.11 9.45 15.49
C TYR A 132 27.85 10.02 14.09
N PHE A 133 26.60 9.93 13.65
CA PHE A 133 26.08 10.59 12.46
C PHE A 133 24.58 10.84 12.61
N VAL A 134 24.02 11.74 11.80
CA VAL A 134 22.59 12.06 11.81
C VAL A 134 21.95 11.61 10.50
N ASP A 135 20.86 10.84 10.62
CA ASP A 135 20.03 10.27 9.56
C ASP A 135 20.76 9.31 8.59
N ASN A 136 21.69 9.81 7.77
CA ASN A 136 22.36 9.02 6.73
C ASN A 136 23.69 8.44 7.25
N ASP A 137 23.89 7.12 7.12
CA ASP A 137 25.15 6.46 7.52
C ASP A 137 26.26 6.72 6.49
N PRO A 138 27.37 7.40 6.87
CA PRO A 138 28.49 7.67 5.98
C PRO A 138 29.41 6.45 5.77
N GLY A 139 29.09 5.31 6.39
CA GLY A 139 29.93 4.12 6.42
C GLY A 139 30.92 4.11 7.59
N GLN A 140 31.33 2.91 7.98
CA GLN A 140 32.15 2.65 9.17
C GLN A 140 33.48 3.40 9.17
N GLY A 141 33.72 4.26 10.18
CA GLY A 141 34.92 5.07 10.30
C GLY A 141 34.86 6.42 9.60
N ASN A 142 33.74 6.75 8.96
CA ASN A 142 33.51 8.04 8.29
C ASN A 142 32.52 8.93 9.07
N GLY A 143 32.14 8.56 10.29
CA GLY A 143 31.30 9.36 11.16
C GLY A 143 32.07 10.48 11.86
N ILE A 144 31.36 11.26 12.67
CA ILE A 144 31.98 12.28 13.52
C ILE A 144 32.52 11.58 14.78
N PRO A 145 33.81 11.70 15.11
CA PRO A 145 34.39 11.06 16.29
C PRO A 145 33.74 11.54 17.60
N ILE A 146 33.53 10.62 18.53
CA ILE A 146 33.05 10.89 19.89
C ILE A 146 34.22 10.77 20.85
N ASN A 147 34.27 11.62 21.87
CA ASN A 147 35.22 11.47 22.98
C ASN A 147 34.58 10.66 24.12
N ALA A 148 35.37 9.79 24.75
CA ALA A 148 34.95 9.11 25.97
C ALA A 148 34.69 10.11 27.11
N HIS A 149 33.70 9.84 27.95
CA HIS A 149 33.31 10.75 29.04
C HIS A 149 34.41 10.92 30.09
N ASP A 150 35.17 9.86 30.40
CA ASP A 150 36.31 9.89 31.32
C ASP A 150 37.66 10.16 30.61
N GLY A 151 37.60 10.47 29.31
CA GLY A 151 38.76 10.78 28.47
C GLY A 151 39.42 9.58 27.80
N ASN A 152 39.06 8.33 28.12
CA ASN A 152 39.66 7.15 27.49
C ASN A 152 38.61 6.08 27.11
N PHE A 153 38.71 5.53 25.90
CA PHE A 153 37.97 4.32 25.54
C PHE A 153 38.79 3.08 25.94
N ASP A 154 38.48 2.49 27.09
CA ASP A 154 39.20 1.36 27.68
C ASP A 154 38.32 0.26 28.28
N SER A 155 37.00 0.43 28.24
CA SER A 155 36.01 -0.38 28.93
C SER A 155 35.03 -1.07 27.97
N LYS A 156 34.36 -2.13 28.46
CA LYS A 156 33.33 -2.87 27.67
C LYS A 156 32.09 -2.03 27.38
N ILE A 157 31.78 -1.12 28.30
CA ILE A 157 30.67 -0.20 28.23
C ILE A 157 31.28 1.17 28.47
N GLU A 158 31.00 2.09 27.55
CA GLU A 158 31.54 3.43 27.57
C GLU A 158 30.42 4.44 27.71
N ASN A 159 30.66 5.44 28.53
CA ASN A 159 29.82 6.61 28.59
C ASN A 159 30.45 7.71 27.73
N PHE A 160 29.61 8.52 27.10
CA PHE A 160 30.05 9.64 26.28
C PHE A 160 29.04 10.78 26.39
N ALA A 161 29.51 12.00 26.14
CA ALA A 161 28.67 13.17 25.95
C ALA A 161 28.93 13.71 24.55
N ILE A 162 27.86 14.08 23.84
CA ILE A 162 27.96 14.74 22.53
C ILE A 162 27.28 16.09 22.71
N ASP A 163 28.10 17.13 22.81
CA ASP A 163 27.65 18.51 22.89
C ASP A 163 27.64 19.14 21.49
N ASP A 164 26.85 20.21 21.33
CA ASP A 164 26.84 21.07 20.13
C ASP A 164 26.68 20.33 18.79
N ILE A 165 25.81 19.30 18.74
CA ILE A 165 25.46 18.63 17.48
C ILE A 165 24.98 19.69 16.48
N ALA A 166 25.69 19.77 15.35
CA ALA A 166 25.38 20.75 14.30
C ALA A 166 24.06 20.39 13.61
N VAL A 167 22.97 20.95 14.12
CA VAL A 167 21.61 20.71 13.59
C VAL A 167 21.15 21.77 12.59
N ASN A 168 21.98 22.77 12.29
CA ASN A 168 21.57 23.91 11.44
C ASN A 168 21.27 23.51 9.99
N GLN A 169 21.86 22.43 9.50
CA GLN A 169 21.65 21.91 8.15
C GLN A 169 20.49 20.90 8.06
N LEU A 170 19.89 20.52 9.19
CA LEU A 170 18.76 19.60 9.22
C LEU A 170 17.44 20.36 8.98
N SER A 171 16.46 19.70 8.38
CA SER A 171 15.09 20.24 8.26
C SER A 171 14.42 20.39 9.63
N LEU A 172 13.29 21.09 9.74
CA LEU A 172 12.46 20.99 10.95
C LEU A 172 11.78 19.61 10.97
N GLY A 173 11.63 19.01 12.16
CA GLY A 173 10.97 17.71 12.30
C GLY A 173 11.80 16.67 13.05
N THR A 174 11.49 15.40 12.79
CA THR A 174 12.12 14.26 13.49
C THR A 174 13.37 13.83 12.76
N HIS A 175 14.46 13.70 13.51
CA HIS A 175 15.77 13.24 13.05
C HIS A 175 16.27 12.15 13.98
N THR A 176 17.23 11.34 13.52
CA THR A 176 17.82 10.26 14.32
C THR A 176 19.33 10.41 14.40
N LEU A 177 19.85 10.52 15.61
CA LEU A 177 21.27 10.41 15.89
C LEU A 177 21.63 8.94 16.04
N PHE A 178 22.62 8.47 15.28
CA PHE A 178 23.16 7.13 15.35
C PHE A 178 24.54 7.17 15.98
N VAL A 179 24.83 6.24 16.91
CA VAL A 179 26.13 6.09 17.55
C VAL A 179 26.60 4.65 17.40
N ARG A 180 27.87 4.43 17.01
CA ARG A 180 28.50 3.10 17.03
C ARG A 180 29.89 3.15 17.63
N GLY A 181 30.28 2.06 18.29
CA GLY A 181 31.62 1.87 18.87
C GLY A 181 32.45 0.87 18.08
N LYS A 182 33.77 1.06 18.07
CA LYS A 182 34.78 0.15 17.51
C LYS A 182 35.47 -0.58 18.64
N ASN A 183 35.61 -1.89 18.55
CA ASN A 183 36.30 -2.68 19.56
C ASN A 183 37.82 -2.80 19.30
N GLN A 184 38.54 -3.41 20.24
CA GLN A 184 39.99 -3.68 20.13
C GLN A 184 40.42 -4.49 18.89
N LEU A 185 39.51 -5.27 18.28
CA LEU A 185 39.78 -6.00 17.04
C LEU A 185 39.55 -5.14 15.78
N GLY A 186 39.21 -3.87 15.98
CA GLY A 186 38.91 -2.92 14.93
C GLY A 186 37.54 -3.12 14.28
N ILE A 187 36.66 -3.92 14.88
CA ILE A 187 35.32 -4.20 14.37
C ILE A 187 34.35 -3.16 14.93
N TRP A 188 33.58 -2.52 14.05
CA TRP A 188 32.50 -1.63 14.43
C TRP A 188 31.24 -2.42 14.81
N GLY A 189 30.66 -2.06 15.95
CA GLY A 189 29.39 -2.61 16.44
C GLY A 189 28.17 -2.03 15.73
N PRO A 190 26.98 -2.52 16.07
CA PRO A 190 25.72 -1.97 15.57
C PRO A 190 25.53 -0.52 16.04
N THR A 191 24.70 0.23 15.32
CA THR A 191 24.35 1.60 15.69
C THR A 191 23.24 1.60 16.75
N LYS A 192 23.41 2.43 17.78
CA LYS A 192 22.37 2.80 18.73
C LYS A 192 21.71 4.10 18.26
N GLN A 193 20.39 4.13 18.31
CA GLN A 193 19.58 5.22 17.77
C GLN A 193 19.04 6.10 18.88
N TYR A 194 19.09 7.40 18.66
CA TYR A 194 18.59 8.43 19.56
C TYR A 194 17.75 9.41 18.73
N PRO A 195 16.42 9.22 18.68
CA PRO A 195 15.54 10.13 17.95
C PRO A 195 15.50 11.49 18.67
N PHE A 196 15.48 12.57 17.89
CA PHE A 196 15.30 13.92 18.40
C PHE A 196 14.43 14.74 17.45
N GLN A 197 13.79 15.78 17.98
CA GLN A 197 12.99 16.70 17.19
C GLN A 197 13.71 18.04 17.07
N ARG A 198 14.04 18.44 15.85
CA ARG A 198 14.48 19.81 15.56
C ARG A 198 13.25 20.69 15.49
N ILE A 199 13.09 21.53 16.51
CA ILE A 199 12.05 22.55 16.59
C ILE A 199 12.64 23.92 16.26
N GLU A 200 11.76 24.84 15.88
CA GLU A 200 12.14 26.23 15.66
C GLU A 200 12.61 26.86 16.99
N LYS A 201 13.72 27.60 16.96
CA LYS A 201 14.22 28.33 18.13
C LYS A 201 13.27 29.50 18.39
N ASN A 202 12.63 29.52 19.56
CA ASN A 202 11.47 30.35 19.89
C ASN A 202 10.19 29.92 19.14
N PRO A 203 9.64 28.73 19.42
CA PRO A 203 8.30 28.40 18.94
C PRO A 203 7.34 29.46 19.51
N PRO A 204 6.43 30.05 18.71
CA PRO A 204 5.47 31.02 19.23
C PRO A 204 4.71 30.38 20.41
N ILE A 205 4.89 30.95 21.60
CA ILE A 205 4.11 30.58 22.79
C ILE A 205 2.63 30.75 22.47
N GLN A 206 1.80 29.80 22.94
CA GLN A 206 0.34 29.79 22.79
C GLN A 206 -0.33 30.96 23.52
N GLU A 207 -0.08 32.19 23.10
CA GLU A 207 -1.07 33.25 23.23
C GLU A 207 -1.81 33.31 21.90
N THR A 208 -3.13 33.28 21.98
CA THR A 208 -4.20 33.46 20.97
C THR A 208 -3.81 34.10 19.63
N TYR A 209 -2.88 33.51 18.88
CA TYR A 209 -2.67 33.86 17.50
C TYR A 209 -3.79 33.21 16.70
N HIS A 210 -4.59 34.04 16.07
CA HIS A 210 -5.43 33.64 14.97
C HIS A 210 -4.46 33.20 13.86
N MET A 211 -4.08 31.92 13.85
CA MET A 211 -3.36 31.33 12.72
C MET A 211 -4.29 31.36 11.53
N THR A 212 -4.13 32.34 10.66
CA THR A 212 -4.87 32.44 9.43
C THR A 212 -3.99 31.89 8.31
N ILE A 213 -4.62 31.29 7.32
CA ILE A 213 -3.96 31.01 6.05
C ILE A 213 -3.83 32.36 5.35
N THR A 214 -2.68 32.62 4.72
CA THR A 214 -2.39 33.88 4.00
C THR A 214 -2.08 33.65 2.54
N ASP A 215 -1.74 32.41 2.18
CA ASP A 215 -1.46 31.99 0.83
C ASP A 215 -1.71 30.49 0.70
N ALA A 216 -1.93 30.00 -0.50
CA ALA A 216 -2.03 28.58 -0.77
C ALA A 216 -1.50 28.26 -2.17
N GLU A 217 -0.91 27.09 -2.30
CA GLU A 217 -0.38 26.61 -3.58
C GLU A 217 -0.78 25.15 -3.83
N TYR A 218 -0.84 24.79 -5.09
CA TYR A 218 -1.08 23.44 -5.55
C TYR A 218 0.03 22.95 -6.50
N PHE A 219 0.18 21.63 -6.58
CA PHE A 219 1.05 20.96 -7.53
C PHE A 219 0.50 19.58 -7.86
N ILE A 220 0.92 19.01 -8.99
CA ILE A 220 0.45 17.70 -9.45
C ILE A 220 1.63 16.74 -9.48
N ASP A 221 1.46 15.59 -8.82
CA ASP A 221 2.38 14.46 -8.65
C ASP A 221 3.70 14.76 -7.94
N THR A 222 4.50 15.71 -8.44
CA THR A 222 5.83 16.04 -7.91
C THR A 222 5.80 17.35 -7.14
N ASP A 223 6.30 17.35 -5.90
CA ASP A 223 6.41 18.56 -5.07
C ASP A 223 7.56 19.44 -5.56
N PRO A 224 7.29 20.69 -6.02
CA PRO A 224 8.33 21.63 -6.46
C PRO A 224 9.09 22.28 -5.30
N GLY A 225 8.74 21.96 -4.05
CA GLY A 225 9.22 22.63 -2.85
C GLY A 225 8.38 23.86 -2.49
N GLU A 226 8.41 24.20 -1.22
CA GLU A 226 7.60 25.25 -0.58
C GLU A 226 7.73 26.61 -1.29
N GLY A 227 6.60 27.18 -1.73
CA GLY A 227 6.53 28.48 -2.41
C GLY A 227 6.84 28.44 -3.91
N ASN A 228 7.03 27.25 -4.49
CA ASN A 228 7.28 27.05 -5.92
C ASN A 228 6.10 26.35 -6.63
N GLY A 229 4.97 26.17 -5.95
CA GLY A 229 3.75 25.63 -6.52
C GLY A 229 3.00 26.66 -7.36
N MET A 230 1.88 26.22 -7.94
CA MET A 230 0.95 27.13 -8.60
C MET A 230 0.02 27.77 -7.56
N PRO A 231 -0.25 29.08 -7.62
CA PRO A 231 -1.09 29.75 -6.63
C PRO A 231 -2.53 29.24 -6.70
N VAL A 232 -3.15 29.13 -5.53
CA VAL A 232 -4.57 28.83 -5.34
C VAL A 232 -5.29 30.13 -5.00
N LEU A 233 -6.51 30.31 -5.52
CA LEU A 233 -7.34 31.46 -5.17
C LEU A 233 -8.34 31.07 -4.08
N ALA A 234 -8.45 31.90 -3.05
CA ALA A 234 -9.51 31.82 -2.06
C ALA A 234 -10.88 32.03 -2.72
N THR A 235 -11.90 31.33 -2.23
CA THR A 235 -13.24 31.36 -2.84
C THR A 235 -13.92 32.73 -2.66
N ASP A 236 -13.66 33.40 -1.55
CA ASP A 236 -14.11 34.76 -1.24
C ASP A 236 -13.07 35.84 -1.58
N SER A 237 -12.01 35.46 -2.32
CA SER A 237 -10.90 36.31 -2.74
C SER A 237 -9.95 36.79 -1.64
N SER A 238 -10.04 36.26 -0.41
CA SER A 238 -9.12 36.59 0.69
C SER A 238 -8.66 35.32 1.41
N PHE A 239 -7.38 35.23 1.75
CA PHE A 239 -6.91 34.26 2.73
C PHE A 239 -6.68 35.01 4.05
N ASP A 240 -7.63 34.89 4.98
CA ASP A 240 -7.65 35.60 6.26
C ASP A 240 -8.26 34.80 7.43
N ASP A 241 -8.50 33.50 7.23
CA ASP A 241 -9.18 32.63 8.17
C ASP A 241 -8.41 31.36 8.51
N LYS A 242 -8.81 30.69 9.61
CA LYS A 242 -8.18 29.45 10.08
C LYS A 242 -8.40 28.26 9.14
N ILE A 243 -9.52 28.29 8.42
CA ILE A 243 -9.94 27.25 7.47
C ILE A 243 -10.46 28.00 6.25
N GLU A 244 -9.81 27.77 5.12
CA GLU A 244 -10.10 28.51 3.90
C GLU A 244 -10.76 27.63 2.85
N PRO A 245 -11.97 27.99 2.37
CA PRO A 245 -12.52 27.39 1.19
C PRO A 245 -11.77 27.90 -0.05
N PHE A 246 -11.27 26.99 -0.87
CA PHE A 246 -10.62 27.34 -2.13
C PHE A 246 -11.33 26.66 -3.31
N SER A 247 -11.23 27.29 -4.47
CA SER A 247 -11.69 26.72 -5.73
C SER A 247 -10.49 26.42 -6.63
N LEU A 248 -10.51 25.25 -7.23
CA LEU A 248 -9.54 24.82 -8.23
C LEU A 248 -10.17 24.78 -9.64
N SER A 249 -11.11 25.68 -9.89
CA SER A 249 -11.70 25.83 -11.22
C SER A 249 -10.63 26.27 -12.23
N GLY A 250 -10.46 25.50 -13.31
CA GLY A 250 -9.57 25.86 -14.41
C GLY A 250 -8.12 25.39 -14.26
N ILE A 251 -7.82 24.41 -13.38
CA ILE A 251 -6.52 23.73 -13.42
C ILE A 251 -6.32 23.12 -14.81
N ALA A 252 -5.26 23.57 -15.49
CA ALA A 252 -4.87 23.03 -16.78
C ALA A 252 -4.29 21.63 -16.59
N VAL A 253 -5.02 20.60 -17.01
CA VAL A 253 -4.57 19.19 -16.95
C VAL A 253 -4.17 18.63 -18.32
N ASN A 254 -4.26 19.44 -19.37
CA ASN A 254 -3.96 19.06 -20.75
C ASN A 254 -2.50 18.65 -21.00
N HIS A 255 -1.58 18.96 -20.08
CA HIS A 255 -0.18 18.57 -20.13
C HIS A 255 0.11 17.24 -19.43
N LEU A 256 -0.88 16.67 -18.73
CA LEU A 256 -0.75 15.41 -18.02
C LEU A 256 -0.99 14.23 -18.95
N ILE A 257 -0.27 13.14 -18.71
CA ILE A 257 -0.48 11.89 -19.43
C ILE A 257 -1.78 11.21 -18.98
N PRO A 258 -2.35 10.29 -19.77
CA PRO A 258 -3.44 9.44 -19.30
C PRO A 258 -3.03 8.59 -18.10
N GLY A 259 -3.88 8.52 -17.07
CA GLY A 259 -3.65 7.70 -15.89
C GLY A 259 -4.12 8.35 -14.58
N ASN A 260 -3.70 7.74 -13.47
CA ASN A 260 -3.97 8.27 -12.14
C ASN A 260 -2.95 9.35 -11.78
N HIS A 261 -3.46 10.48 -11.31
CA HIS A 261 -2.67 11.62 -10.85
C HIS A 261 -3.08 12.01 -9.43
N THR A 262 -2.18 12.69 -8.73
CA THR A 262 -2.46 13.24 -7.41
C THR A 262 -2.20 14.74 -7.41
N LEU A 263 -3.25 15.51 -7.15
CA LEU A 263 -3.17 16.92 -6.87
C LEU A 263 -2.88 17.10 -5.38
N PHE A 264 -1.89 17.90 -5.05
CA PHE A 264 -1.56 18.29 -3.69
C PHE A 264 -1.83 19.78 -3.50
N VAL A 265 -2.36 20.14 -2.34
CA VAL A 265 -2.60 21.54 -1.95
C VAL A 265 -2.01 21.79 -0.56
N ARG A 266 -1.24 22.87 -0.39
CA ARG A 266 -0.77 23.32 0.93
C ARG A 266 -1.04 24.81 1.12
N GLY A 267 -1.31 25.20 2.36
CA GLY A 267 -1.49 26.59 2.77
C GLY A 267 -0.27 27.11 3.52
N LYS A 268 -0.04 28.41 3.45
CA LYS A 268 0.96 29.16 4.21
C LYS A 268 0.26 29.94 5.30
N ASP A 269 0.70 29.77 6.55
CA ASP A 269 0.16 30.54 7.66
C ASP A 269 0.71 31.98 7.70
N ASN A 270 0.10 32.82 8.52
CA ASN A 270 0.54 34.20 8.76
C ASN A 270 1.92 34.35 9.44
N PHE A 271 2.57 33.25 9.81
CA PHE A 271 3.98 33.21 10.24
C PHE A 271 4.92 32.88 9.08
N GLY A 272 4.38 32.71 7.88
CA GLY A 272 5.12 32.41 6.68
C GLY A 272 5.51 30.93 6.54
N ARG A 273 4.94 30.04 7.34
CA ARG A 273 5.25 28.60 7.34
C ARG A 273 4.26 27.86 6.47
N TRP A 274 4.77 26.96 5.64
CA TRP A 274 3.94 26.08 4.82
C TRP A 274 3.48 24.85 5.60
N GLY A 275 2.20 24.53 5.47
CA GLY A 275 1.61 23.32 6.01
C GLY A 275 1.94 22.08 5.18
N LYS A 276 1.61 20.90 5.74
CA LYS A 276 1.70 19.64 4.98
C LYS A 276 0.71 19.64 3.82
N PRO A 277 1.11 19.18 2.62
CA PRO A 277 0.18 19.08 1.50
C PRO A 277 -0.94 18.07 1.75
N LYS A 278 -2.16 18.44 1.38
CA LYS A 278 -3.34 17.58 1.33
C LYS A 278 -3.48 17.02 -0.08
N ALA A 279 -3.63 15.70 -0.19
CA ALA A 279 -3.71 14.99 -1.46
C ALA A 279 -5.15 14.78 -1.93
N PHE A 280 -5.38 14.93 -3.22
CA PHE A 280 -6.63 14.66 -3.93
C PHE A 280 -6.31 13.84 -5.17
N GLN A 281 -6.86 12.63 -5.25
CA GLN A 281 -6.63 11.75 -6.39
C GLN A 281 -7.63 12.06 -7.51
N PHE A 282 -7.14 12.02 -8.75
CA PHE A 282 -7.98 12.12 -9.94
C PHE A 282 -7.43 11.22 -11.04
N HIS A 283 -8.28 10.92 -12.02
CA HIS A 283 -7.92 10.14 -13.19
C HIS A 283 -8.03 11.02 -14.43
N ILE A 284 -6.96 11.07 -15.21
CA ILE A 284 -7.00 11.58 -16.58
C ILE A 284 -7.28 10.39 -17.47
N ASP A 285 -8.51 10.32 -17.96
CA ASP A 285 -8.83 9.39 -19.02
C ASP A 285 -7.90 9.66 -20.20
N PRO A 286 -7.49 8.62 -20.94
CA PRO A 286 -6.82 8.81 -22.21
C PRO A 286 -7.58 9.85 -23.02
N VAL A 287 -6.86 10.85 -23.53
CA VAL A 287 -7.35 11.64 -24.65
C VAL A 287 -7.47 10.67 -25.82
N ALA A 288 -8.55 9.90 -25.81
CA ALA A 288 -9.39 9.99 -26.95
C ALA A 288 -9.68 11.50 -27.07
N GLY A 289 -9.14 12.17 -28.11
CA GLY A 289 -9.81 13.30 -28.75
C GLY A 289 -11.32 13.16 -28.54
N SER A 290 -11.95 14.27 -28.17
CA SER A 290 -13.34 14.32 -27.71
C SER A 290 -14.20 13.23 -28.34
N ALA A 291 -15.15 12.65 -27.60
CA ALA A 291 -16.13 11.75 -28.22
C ALA A 291 -16.90 12.41 -29.40
N ASP A 292 -16.66 13.70 -29.68
CA ASP A 292 -17.11 14.46 -30.85
C ASP A 292 -16.10 14.54 -32.02
N ASP A 293 -14.83 14.13 -31.88
CA ASP A 293 -13.79 14.20 -32.93
C ASP A 293 -13.33 12.85 -33.50
N TYR A 294 -13.62 11.70 -32.89
CA TYR A 294 -13.32 10.39 -33.53
C TYR A 294 -14.53 9.76 -34.16
N TYR A 295 -14.62 9.91 -35.47
CA TYR A 295 -15.55 9.14 -36.28
C TYR A 295 -14.84 7.98 -37.00
N ILE A 296 -15.64 7.00 -37.40
CA ILE A 296 -15.18 5.91 -38.26
C ILE A 296 -15.00 6.48 -39.66
N ILE A 297 -13.83 6.30 -40.27
CA ILE A 297 -13.55 6.73 -41.67
C ILE A 297 -13.56 5.57 -42.67
N ALA A 298 -13.49 4.34 -42.17
CA ALA A 298 -13.56 3.13 -42.97
C ALA A 298 -13.96 1.94 -42.09
N ALA A 299 -14.61 0.93 -42.66
CA ALA A 299 -14.87 -0.34 -42.00
C ALA A 299 -14.63 -1.49 -42.98
N GLU A 300 -14.24 -2.64 -42.45
CA GLU A 300 -14.06 -3.86 -43.23
C GLU A 300 -14.66 -5.07 -42.52
N TYR A 301 -15.09 -6.05 -43.31
CA TYR A 301 -15.56 -7.35 -42.84
C TYR A 301 -14.76 -8.50 -43.43
N PHE A 302 -14.80 -9.65 -42.76
CA PHE A 302 -14.26 -10.92 -43.24
C PHE A 302 -15.01 -12.09 -42.61
N ILE A 303 -14.96 -13.27 -43.26
CA ILE A 303 -15.64 -14.48 -42.77
C ILE A 303 -14.60 -15.52 -42.38
N ASP A 304 -14.74 -16.03 -41.16
CA ASP A 304 -13.92 -17.05 -40.48
C ASP A 304 -12.45 -16.70 -40.23
N THR A 305 -11.70 -16.28 -41.26
CA THR A 305 -10.26 -16.02 -41.18
C THR A 305 -9.95 -14.53 -41.30
N ASP A 306 -9.21 -13.96 -40.34
CA ASP A 306 -8.78 -12.55 -40.39
C ASP A 306 -7.65 -12.37 -41.42
N PRO A 307 -7.84 -11.60 -42.50
CA PRO A 307 -6.80 -11.33 -43.49
C PRO A 307 -5.73 -10.34 -43.01
N GLY A 308 -5.93 -9.74 -41.83
CA GLY A 308 -5.11 -8.67 -41.27
C GLY A 308 -5.69 -7.28 -41.57
N LYS A 309 -5.35 -6.31 -40.71
CA LYS A 309 -5.89 -4.94 -40.72
C LYS A 309 -5.74 -4.25 -42.09
N GLY A 310 -6.84 -3.80 -42.67
CA GLY A 310 -6.89 -3.12 -43.98
C GLY A 310 -6.88 -4.07 -45.19
N LYS A 311 -7.06 -5.36 -44.97
CA LYS A 311 -7.12 -6.40 -46.02
C LYS A 311 -8.46 -7.14 -46.07
N GLY A 312 -9.45 -6.67 -45.31
CA GLY A 312 -10.82 -7.19 -45.36
C GLY A 312 -11.60 -6.62 -46.53
N ILE A 313 -12.86 -7.04 -46.64
CA ILE A 313 -13.79 -6.52 -47.65
C ILE A 313 -14.39 -5.21 -47.12
N PRO A 314 -14.32 -4.08 -47.84
CA PRO A 314 -14.87 -2.80 -47.38
C PRO A 314 -16.38 -2.83 -47.13
N VAL A 315 -16.82 -2.15 -46.07
CA VAL A 315 -18.25 -1.95 -45.76
C VAL A 315 -18.60 -0.48 -45.97
N LYS A 316 -19.82 -0.21 -46.43
CA LYS A 316 -20.38 1.16 -46.54
C LYS A 316 -21.37 1.43 -45.40
N ALA A 317 -21.41 2.66 -44.93
CA ALA A 317 -22.39 3.10 -43.95
C ALA A 317 -23.79 3.13 -44.57
N SER A 318 -24.81 2.87 -43.75
CA SER A 318 -26.22 2.83 -44.17
C SER A 318 -26.74 4.19 -44.64
N ASP A 319 -26.24 5.28 -44.05
CA ASP A 319 -26.57 6.65 -44.44
C ASP A 319 -25.67 7.19 -45.58
N GLY A 320 -24.67 6.41 -45.99
CA GLY A 320 -23.76 6.72 -47.09
C GLY A 320 -22.49 7.48 -46.69
N SER A 321 -22.33 7.86 -45.43
CA SER A 321 -21.17 8.63 -44.92
C SER A 321 -20.50 7.90 -43.76
N MET A 322 -19.17 7.96 -43.71
CA MET A 322 -18.38 7.44 -42.59
C MET A 322 -17.90 8.64 -41.78
N ASP A 323 -18.77 9.17 -40.94
CA ASP A 323 -18.60 10.45 -40.24
C ASP A 323 -19.13 10.45 -38.79
N SER A 324 -19.56 9.29 -38.29
CA SER A 324 -20.07 9.13 -36.94
C SER A 324 -19.19 8.25 -36.07
N ILE A 325 -19.30 8.46 -34.75
CA ILE A 325 -18.73 7.59 -33.72
C ILE A 325 -19.48 6.23 -33.64
N TYR A 326 -20.69 6.18 -34.22
CA TYR A 326 -21.53 4.99 -34.40
C TYR A 326 -21.96 4.88 -35.85
N GLU A 327 -21.52 3.82 -36.52
CA GLU A 327 -21.94 3.55 -37.89
C GLU A 327 -22.89 2.36 -37.93
N GLN A 328 -23.96 2.50 -38.70
CA GLN A 328 -24.80 1.39 -39.11
C GLN A 328 -24.37 0.94 -40.48
N PHE A 329 -24.42 -0.36 -40.73
CA PHE A 329 -24.03 -0.92 -42.01
C PHE A 329 -25.18 -1.74 -42.56
N SER A 330 -25.65 -1.41 -43.75
CA SER A 330 -26.52 -2.30 -44.49
C SER A 330 -25.66 -3.35 -45.17
N MET A 331 -25.88 -4.62 -44.80
CA MET A 331 -25.14 -5.78 -45.31
C MET A 331 -25.99 -6.60 -46.29
N ASP A 332 -26.82 -5.92 -47.08
CA ASP A 332 -27.76 -6.52 -48.05
C ASP A 332 -27.07 -7.31 -49.18
N ALA A 333 -25.74 -7.29 -49.27
CA ALA A 333 -24.97 -7.88 -50.36
C ALA A 333 -23.70 -8.64 -49.91
N ILE A 334 -23.68 -9.23 -48.71
CA ILE A 334 -22.60 -10.16 -48.36
C ILE A 334 -22.77 -11.43 -49.21
N ASP A 335 -21.86 -11.61 -50.16
CA ASP A 335 -21.76 -12.85 -50.90
C ASP A 335 -21.30 -13.96 -49.94
N ILE A 336 -22.14 -14.96 -49.75
CA ILE A 336 -21.86 -16.17 -48.98
C ILE A 336 -21.89 -17.42 -49.87
N SER A 337 -22.00 -17.26 -51.19
CA SER A 337 -22.13 -18.38 -52.13
C SER A 337 -20.92 -19.30 -52.16
N TYR A 338 -19.76 -18.80 -51.72
CA TYR A 338 -18.52 -19.56 -51.61
C TYR A 338 -18.37 -20.36 -50.31
N LEU A 339 -19.30 -20.23 -49.35
CA LEU A 339 -19.22 -20.92 -48.07
C LEU A 339 -19.86 -22.30 -48.15
N SER A 340 -19.22 -23.28 -47.53
CA SER A 340 -19.80 -24.61 -47.32
C SER A 340 -21.01 -24.54 -46.36
N PRO A 341 -21.94 -25.50 -46.39
CA PRO A 341 -22.95 -25.62 -45.35
C PRO A 341 -22.31 -25.78 -43.96
N GLY A 342 -22.85 -25.09 -42.95
CA GLY A 342 -22.28 -25.11 -41.60
C GLY A 342 -22.35 -23.78 -40.85
N ASN A 343 -21.72 -23.74 -39.68
CA ASN A 343 -21.59 -22.54 -38.86
C ASN A 343 -20.39 -21.71 -39.32
N HIS A 344 -20.63 -20.44 -39.61
CA HIS A 344 -19.62 -19.47 -40.00
C HIS A 344 -19.66 -18.25 -39.09
N ARG A 345 -18.55 -17.51 -39.02
CA ARG A 345 -18.44 -16.26 -38.26
C ARG A 345 -18.10 -15.10 -39.17
N LEU A 346 -19.01 -14.14 -39.22
CA LEU A 346 -18.75 -12.82 -39.79
C LEU A 346 -18.04 -11.96 -38.74
N TYR A 347 -16.95 -11.33 -39.14
CA TYR A 347 -16.20 -10.38 -38.34
C TYR A 347 -16.21 -9.00 -39.00
N VAL A 348 -16.28 -7.95 -38.20
CA VAL A 348 -16.29 -6.54 -38.66
C VAL A 348 -15.37 -5.72 -37.77
N ARG A 349 -14.60 -4.80 -38.35
CA ARG A 349 -13.85 -3.78 -37.60
C ARG A 349 -13.87 -2.43 -38.31
N GLY A 350 -13.86 -1.36 -37.53
CA GLY A 350 -13.79 0.03 -38.01
C GLY A 350 -12.40 0.63 -37.83
N LYS A 351 -12.05 1.58 -38.70
CA LYS A 351 -10.85 2.42 -38.64
C LYS A 351 -11.28 3.84 -38.30
N ARG A 352 -10.67 4.40 -37.25
CA ARG A 352 -10.90 5.78 -36.83
C ARG A 352 -10.16 6.77 -37.72
N ASN A 353 -10.58 8.03 -37.70
CA ASN A 353 -9.94 9.14 -38.41
C ASN A 353 -8.47 9.40 -38.03
N ASP A 354 -7.98 8.88 -36.92
CA ASP A 354 -6.54 8.86 -36.55
C ASP A 354 -5.76 7.66 -37.10
N GLY A 355 -6.40 6.84 -37.92
CA GLY A 355 -5.79 5.70 -38.58
C GLY A 355 -5.80 4.40 -37.77
N VAL A 356 -6.29 4.42 -36.54
CA VAL A 356 -6.30 3.25 -35.65
C VAL A 356 -7.48 2.32 -35.96
N TRP A 357 -7.20 1.04 -36.17
CA TRP A 357 -8.21 -0.01 -36.28
C TRP A 357 -8.71 -0.43 -34.90
N GLY A 358 -10.02 -0.39 -34.71
CA GLY A 358 -10.69 -0.78 -33.48
C GLY A 358 -10.85 -2.28 -33.28
N ALA A 359 -11.55 -2.63 -32.20
CA ALA A 359 -11.86 -4.01 -31.85
C ALA A 359 -12.72 -4.70 -32.93
N ILE A 360 -12.64 -6.02 -32.96
CA ILE A 360 -13.41 -6.84 -33.90
C ILE A 360 -14.76 -7.19 -33.26
N TYR A 361 -15.84 -6.91 -33.98
CA TYR A 361 -17.16 -7.45 -33.70
C TYR A 361 -17.35 -8.77 -34.47
N ALA A 362 -17.93 -9.78 -33.82
CA ALA A 362 -18.14 -11.10 -34.43
C ALA A 362 -19.61 -11.55 -34.30
N LYS A 363 -20.17 -12.11 -35.37
CA LYS A 363 -21.51 -12.70 -35.40
C LYS A 363 -21.48 -14.06 -36.07
N THR A 364 -22.02 -15.06 -35.39
CA THR A 364 -22.15 -16.42 -35.95
C THR A 364 -23.43 -16.51 -36.78
N PHE A 365 -23.37 -17.16 -37.93
CA PHE A 365 -24.51 -17.48 -38.77
C PHE A 365 -24.37 -18.91 -39.32
N TYR A 366 -25.49 -19.48 -39.78
CA TYR A 366 -25.55 -20.84 -40.31
C TYR A 366 -25.90 -20.81 -41.80
N VAL A 367 -25.12 -21.50 -42.62
CA VAL A 367 -25.37 -21.73 -44.05
C VAL A 367 -26.06 -23.10 -44.19
N PRO A 368 -27.31 -23.16 -44.68
CA PRO A 368 -28.05 -24.42 -44.82
C PRO A 368 -27.56 -25.24 -46.02
N GLU A 369 -27.80 -26.56 -45.97
CA GLU A 369 -27.63 -27.44 -47.12
C GLU A 369 -28.75 -27.20 -48.16
N GLY A 370 -28.40 -26.75 -49.38
CA GLY A 370 -29.34 -26.58 -50.50
C GLY A 370 -29.14 -25.27 -51.30
N PRO A 371 -29.88 -25.06 -52.41
CA PRO A 371 -29.76 -23.84 -53.22
C PRO A 371 -30.23 -22.60 -52.43
N LEU A 372 -29.32 -21.65 -52.22
CA LEU A 372 -29.49 -20.50 -51.33
C LEU A 372 -30.47 -19.45 -51.91
N PRO A 373 -31.57 -19.08 -51.22
CA PRO A 373 -32.12 -17.73 -51.34
C PRO A 373 -31.23 -16.76 -50.54
N MET A 374 -30.86 -15.61 -51.12
CA MET A 374 -29.97 -14.63 -50.49
C MET A 374 -30.45 -14.25 -49.07
N PRO A 375 -29.64 -14.48 -48.01
CA PRO A 375 -30.00 -14.02 -46.68
C PRO A 375 -29.68 -12.53 -46.51
N VAL A 376 -30.65 -11.77 -45.98
CA VAL A 376 -30.43 -10.40 -45.50
C VAL A 376 -29.98 -10.48 -44.04
N ILE A 377 -28.74 -10.09 -43.76
CA ILE A 377 -28.19 -10.02 -42.39
C ILE A 377 -28.21 -8.55 -41.96
N ILE A 378 -29.06 -8.21 -41.00
CA ILE A 378 -29.05 -6.87 -40.38
C ILE A 378 -28.08 -6.90 -39.19
N VAL A 379 -27.12 -5.96 -39.20
CA VAL A 379 -26.18 -5.72 -38.10
C VAL A 379 -26.59 -4.43 -37.36
N PRO A 380 -26.64 -4.44 -36.02
CA PRO A 380 -26.99 -3.26 -35.22
C PRO A 380 -25.91 -2.19 -35.26
N ALA A 381 -26.24 -0.96 -34.86
CA ALA A 381 -25.25 0.05 -34.51
C ALA A 381 -24.25 -0.51 -33.46
N PHE A 382 -22.96 -0.26 -33.65
CA PHE A 382 -21.92 -0.64 -32.69
C PHE A 382 -20.97 0.53 -32.43
N SER A 383 -20.48 0.62 -31.19
CA SER A 383 -19.42 1.56 -30.82
C SER A 383 -18.05 0.97 -31.07
N HIS A 384 -17.03 1.82 -31.05
CA HIS A 384 -15.64 1.36 -30.98
C HIS A 384 -15.33 0.50 -29.73
N GLN A 385 -16.13 0.58 -28.66
CA GLN A 385 -15.83 -0.03 -27.36
C GLN A 385 -16.65 -1.27 -26.97
N GLN A 386 -17.89 -1.49 -27.43
CA GLN A 386 -18.62 -2.75 -27.18
C GLN A 386 -19.98 -2.85 -27.89
N ALA A 387 -20.45 -4.08 -28.06
CA ALA A 387 -21.58 -4.46 -28.89
C ALA A 387 -22.71 -5.16 -28.12
N PHE A 388 -23.96 -4.77 -28.40
CA PHE A 388 -25.16 -5.54 -28.07
C PHE A 388 -26.25 -5.34 -29.14
N LEU A 389 -26.81 -6.43 -29.68
CA LEU A 389 -28.23 -6.47 -30.08
C LEU A 389 -28.76 -7.89 -30.21
N LYS A 390 -30.06 -8.00 -29.93
CA LYS A 390 -30.97 -9.13 -30.15
C LYS A 390 -31.15 -9.50 -31.63
N LEU A 391 -31.27 -10.80 -31.89
CA LEU A 391 -31.73 -11.37 -33.15
C LEU A 391 -33.23 -11.08 -33.37
N VAL A 392 -33.61 -10.65 -34.58
CA VAL A 392 -34.94 -10.95 -35.13
C VAL A 392 -34.76 -12.01 -36.20
N THR A 393 -35.35 -13.18 -35.96
CA THR A 393 -35.32 -14.31 -36.89
C THR A 393 -36.36 -14.08 -37.99
N ALA A 394 -35.93 -13.94 -39.24
CA ALA A 394 -36.83 -14.05 -40.38
C ALA A 394 -37.15 -15.54 -40.62
N ARG A 395 -38.42 -15.93 -40.47
CA ARG A 395 -38.95 -17.21 -41.00
C ARG A 395 -39.61 -16.94 -42.35
N LYS A 396 -39.33 -17.78 -43.34
CA LYS A 396 -39.88 -17.71 -44.69
C LYS A 396 -41.07 -18.69 -44.83
N THR A 397 -42.23 -18.11 -45.17
CA THR A 397 -43.32 -18.59 -46.06
C THR A 397 -44.12 -19.85 -45.66
N THR A 398 -45.41 -20.08 -46.00
CA THR A 398 -46.24 -19.65 -47.15
C THR A 398 -47.73 -20.02 -46.95
N LYS A 399 -48.62 -19.26 -47.60
CA LYS A 399 -49.91 -19.60 -48.28
C LYS A 399 -51.20 -20.03 -47.53
N HIS A 400 -52.27 -19.33 -47.95
CA HIS A 400 -53.67 -19.76 -48.22
C HIS A 400 -54.54 -20.28 -47.06
N ASP A 401 -55.63 -19.58 -46.72
CA ASP A 401 -56.96 -19.83 -47.31
C ASP A 401 -58.02 -18.78 -46.89
N SER A 402 -58.66 -18.22 -47.93
CA SER A 402 -60.07 -17.82 -48.14
C SER A 402 -61.09 -17.61 -47.00
N VAL A 403 -62.04 -16.70 -47.30
CA VAL A 403 -63.43 -16.55 -46.78
C VAL A 403 -63.51 -15.87 -45.40
N ASN A 404 -64.23 -14.77 -45.15
CA ASN A 404 -65.40 -14.10 -45.75
C ASN A 404 -65.20 -12.58 -45.70
#